data_AF-A0A661RFE4-F1
#
_entry.id   AF-A0A661RFE4-F1
#
_cell.length_a   1.000
_cell.length_b   1.000
_cell.length_c   1.000
_cell.angle_alpha   90.00
_cell.angle_beta   90.00
_cell.angle_gamma   90.00
#
_symmetry.space_group_name_H-M   'P 1'
#
loop_
_entity.id
_entity.type
_entity.pdbx_description
1 polymer ?
#
loop_
_entity_poly.entity_id
_entity_poly.type
_entity_poly.pdbx_seq_one_letter_code
_entity_poly.pdbx_strand_id
1 'polypeptide(L)'
;MITAKKDYRFCGRVFVREELALIQEVVETCTGLSRTELSYTVCELLDWRRANGKLKRPECLSFLERLQGLGFLKLPESQHTGAKKGTRRQIAPAMEDPPWADLTGSVGKFLPLGVELVKSRKQRQIFKDLVSRHHYLGYAMPFGARLQYLVYVSRPRRQVVGCVQFSSPAWRMKVRDRWIGWDDGARERGLQQIVNNSRLLVLPRIRNLASSLLCCVLGRLREDWREHYGVDPWLVETLVDRERFHGGCYRASNFIVLGETSGRGRMDRFHQRHGAEVKTVMVYPLVKHAARRLREAHGG
;
A
#
# COMPACT_ATOMS: atom_id res chain seq x y z
N MET A 1 37.80 -2.90 -9.60
CA MET A 1 36.50 -3.60 -9.46
C MET A 1 36.36 -4.09 -8.03
N ILE A 2 35.29 -3.70 -7.35
CA ILE A 2 34.99 -4.20 -6.00
C ILE A 2 34.23 -5.51 -6.18
N THR A 3 34.90 -6.65 -6.05
CA THR A 3 34.25 -7.96 -6.07
C THR A 3 33.32 -8.08 -4.87
N ALA A 4 32.05 -8.43 -5.12
CA ALA A 4 31.09 -8.72 -4.06
C ALA A 4 31.54 -9.94 -3.26
N LYS A 5 32.16 -9.71 -2.10
CA LYS A 5 32.63 -10.78 -1.21
C LYS A 5 31.48 -11.59 -0.58
N LYS A 6 30.21 -11.18 -0.71
CA LYS A 6 29.03 -11.84 -0.10
C LYS A 6 27.76 -11.62 -0.93
N ASP A 7 26.80 -12.53 -0.78
CA ASP A 7 25.43 -12.38 -1.29
C ASP A 7 24.77 -11.11 -0.76
N TYR A 8 23.91 -10.51 -1.57
CA TYR A 8 23.26 -9.26 -1.25
C TYR A 8 21.75 -9.40 -1.16
N ARG A 9 21.16 -9.03 -0.01
CA ARG A 9 19.69 -9.06 0.15
C ARG A 9 19.07 -7.71 -0.17
N PHE A 10 18.11 -7.68 -1.11
CA PHE A 10 17.35 -6.49 -1.46
C PHE A 10 15.89 -6.83 -1.78
N CYS A 11 14.94 -6.11 -1.18
CA CYS A 11 13.49 -6.32 -1.36
C CYS A 11 13.03 -7.78 -1.22
N GLY A 12 13.60 -8.52 -0.26
CA GLY A 12 13.26 -9.92 0.02
C GLY A 12 13.84 -10.94 -0.97
N ARG A 13 14.63 -10.51 -1.97
CA ARG A 13 15.42 -11.39 -2.83
C ARG A 13 16.88 -11.39 -2.35
N VAL A 14 17.49 -12.57 -2.31
CA VAL A 14 18.94 -12.72 -2.18
C VAL A 14 19.51 -12.74 -3.59
N PHE A 15 20.48 -11.85 -3.85
CA PHE A 15 21.26 -11.81 -5.07
C PHE A 15 22.59 -12.50 -4.81
N VAL A 16 22.80 -13.62 -5.49
CA VAL A 16 24.05 -14.37 -5.39
C VAL A 16 25.16 -13.68 -6.19
N ARG A 17 26.40 -14.11 -5.99
CA ARG A 17 27.58 -13.48 -6.61
C ARG A 17 27.51 -13.47 -8.13
N GLU A 18 27.02 -14.55 -8.72
CA GLU A 18 26.89 -14.71 -10.17
C GLU A 18 25.89 -13.71 -10.74
N GLU A 19 24.78 -13.47 -10.05
CA GLU A 19 23.79 -12.46 -10.44
C GLU A 19 24.34 -11.03 -10.27
N LEU A 20 25.12 -10.78 -9.22
CA LEU A 20 25.78 -9.48 -9.03
C LEU A 20 26.83 -9.20 -10.11
N ALA A 21 27.59 -10.23 -10.50
CA ALA A 21 28.56 -10.15 -11.59
C ALA A 21 27.85 -9.89 -12.94
N LEU A 22 26.76 -10.62 -13.22
CA LEU A 22 25.95 -10.38 -14.41
C LEU A 22 25.38 -8.97 -14.46
N ILE A 23 24.90 -8.43 -13.33
CA ILE A 23 24.44 -7.04 -13.25
C ILE A 23 25.57 -6.07 -13.62
N GLN A 24 26.77 -6.30 -13.08
CA GLN A 24 27.92 -5.45 -13.35
C GLN A 24 28.30 -5.50 -14.83
N GLU A 25 28.38 -6.69 -15.42
CA GLU A 25 28.65 -6.91 -16.84
C GLU A 25 27.63 -6.17 -17.72
N VAL A 26 26.33 -6.34 -17.47
CA VAL A 26 25.27 -5.65 -18.23
C VAL A 26 25.43 -4.13 -18.18
N VAL A 27 25.75 -3.57 -17.01
CA VAL A 27 25.93 -2.11 -16.86
C VAL A 27 27.19 -1.64 -17.60
N GLU A 28 28.26 -2.44 -17.63
CA GLU A 28 29.52 -2.12 -18.29
C GLU A 28 29.45 -2.30 -19.82
N THR A 29 28.70 -3.29 -20.31
CA THR A 29 28.54 -3.56 -21.74
C THR A 29 27.49 -2.64 -22.38
N CYS A 30 26.39 -2.35 -21.68
CA CYS A 30 25.26 -1.59 -22.22
C CYS A 30 25.35 -0.08 -21.90
N THR A 31 26.49 0.56 -22.20
CA THR A 31 26.76 1.97 -21.87
C THR A 31 25.80 2.97 -22.52
N GLY A 32 25.16 2.61 -23.63
CA GLY A 32 24.19 3.44 -24.34
C GLY A 32 22.78 3.44 -23.75
N LEU A 33 22.48 2.56 -22.78
CA LEU A 33 21.15 2.46 -22.19
C LEU A 33 20.94 3.47 -21.07
N SER A 34 19.74 4.03 -21.00
CA SER A 34 19.33 4.81 -19.82
C SER A 34 19.23 3.92 -18.58
N ARG A 35 19.29 4.52 -17.39
CA ARG A 35 19.06 3.79 -16.12
C ARG A 35 17.74 3.02 -16.11
N THR A 36 16.71 3.55 -16.79
CA THR A 36 15.40 2.89 -16.89
C THR A 36 15.50 1.63 -17.76
N GLU A 37 16.16 1.70 -18.91
CA GLU A 37 16.35 0.55 -19.80
C GLU A 37 17.24 -0.50 -19.16
N LEU A 38 18.36 -0.12 -18.53
CA LEU A 38 19.19 -1.03 -17.73
C LEU A 38 18.37 -1.78 -16.68
N SER A 39 17.48 -1.08 -15.98
CA SER A 39 16.61 -1.72 -14.99
C SER A 39 15.57 -2.67 -15.59
N TYR A 40 15.20 -2.53 -16.87
CA TYR A 40 14.39 -3.51 -17.59
C TYR A 40 15.23 -4.72 -18.02
N THR A 41 16.38 -4.49 -18.66
CA THR A 41 17.30 -5.55 -19.12
C THR A 41 17.74 -6.44 -17.96
N VAL A 42 18.18 -5.87 -16.85
CA VAL A 42 18.55 -6.62 -15.65
C VAL A 42 17.36 -7.41 -15.10
N CYS A 43 16.17 -6.80 -15.07
CA CYS A 43 14.96 -7.49 -14.64
C CYS A 43 14.61 -8.68 -15.55
N GLU A 44 14.83 -8.60 -16.86
CA GLU A 44 14.58 -9.70 -17.80
C GLU A 44 15.60 -10.83 -17.63
N LEU A 45 16.90 -10.50 -17.61
CA LEU A 45 17.99 -11.47 -17.47
C LEU A 45 17.91 -12.25 -16.15
N LEU A 46 17.51 -11.58 -15.06
CA LEU A 46 17.39 -12.19 -13.75
C LEU A 46 15.99 -12.76 -13.45
N ASP A 47 15.11 -12.81 -14.46
CA ASP A 47 13.68 -13.11 -14.35
C ASP A 47 13.01 -12.44 -13.13
N TRP A 48 13.38 -11.18 -12.87
CA TRP A 48 12.97 -10.46 -11.67
C TRP A 48 11.55 -9.89 -11.83
N ARG A 49 10.56 -10.76 -11.66
CA ARG A 49 9.15 -10.46 -11.89
C ARG A 49 8.33 -10.35 -10.60
N ARG A 50 7.18 -9.70 -10.72
CA ARG A 50 6.07 -9.73 -9.76
C ARG A 50 5.20 -10.96 -10.03
N ALA A 51 4.32 -11.29 -9.09
CA ALA A 51 3.37 -12.40 -9.24
C ALA A 51 2.43 -12.23 -10.45
N ASN A 52 2.17 -11.00 -10.90
CA ASN A 52 1.43 -10.71 -12.14
C ASN A 52 2.31 -10.72 -13.41
N GLY A 53 3.52 -11.28 -13.38
CA GLY A 53 4.44 -11.37 -14.51
C GLY A 53 5.15 -10.08 -14.90
N LYS A 54 4.73 -8.92 -14.37
CA LYS A 54 5.37 -7.63 -14.67
C LYS A 54 6.75 -7.53 -14.03
N LEU A 55 7.70 -6.96 -14.76
CA LEU A 55 9.07 -6.74 -14.29
C LEU A 55 9.10 -5.83 -13.05
N LYS A 56 9.97 -6.14 -12.08
CA LYS A 56 10.21 -5.34 -10.86
C LYS A 56 11.13 -4.15 -11.13
N ARG A 57 10.89 -3.45 -12.24
CA ARG A 57 11.72 -2.35 -12.74
C ARG A 57 12.00 -1.26 -11.69
N PRO A 58 11.00 -0.72 -10.94
CA PRO A 58 11.28 0.30 -9.94
C PRO A 58 12.16 -0.18 -8.78
N GLU A 59 11.96 -1.42 -8.33
CA GLU A 59 12.80 -2.06 -7.31
C GLU A 59 14.21 -2.31 -7.86
N CYS A 60 14.33 -2.75 -9.11
CA CYS A 60 15.62 -2.95 -9.77
C CYS A 60 16.38 -1.66 -9.95
N LEU A 61 15.74 -0.59 -10.41
CA LEU A 61 16.37 0.73 -10.49
C LEU A 61 16.89 1.20 -9.12
N SER A 62 16.09 1.01 -8.06
CA SER A 62 16.50 1.34 -6.68
C SER A 62 17.68 0.47 -6.21
N PHE A 63 17.73 -0.79 -6.65
CA PHE A 63 18.82 -1.69 -6.35
C PHE A 63 20.12 -1.28 -7.07
N LEU A 64 20.04 -0.97 -8.37
CA LEU A 64 21.16 -0.45 -9.15
C LEU A 64 21.73 0.84 -8.56
N GLU A 65 20.85 1.78 -8.18
CA GLU A 65 21.27 3.03 -7.50
C GLU A 65 21.98 2.74 -6.16
N ARG A 66 21.53 1.71 -5.44
CA ARG A 66 22.16 1.29 -4.19
C ARG A 66 23.51 0.61 -4.41
N LEU A 67 23.64 -0.24 -5.44
CA LEU A 67 24.92 -0.84 -5.82
C LEU A 67 25.93 0.22 -6.23
N GLN A 68 25.50 1.24 -6.99
CA GLN A 68 26.35 2.39 -7.29
C GLN A 68 26.78 3.14 -6.02
N GLY A 69 25.85 3.41 -5.09
CA GLY A 69 26.18 4.08 -3.83
C GLY A 69 27.15 3.29 -2.94
N LEU A 70 27.25 1.98 -3.15
CA LEU A 70 28.22 1.09 -2.50
C LEU A 70 29.52 0.91 -3.30
N GLY A 71 29.64 1.54 -4.47
CA GLY A 71 30.82 1.46 -5.34
C GLY A 71 30.94 0.17 -6.17
N PHE A 72 29.88 -0.66 -6.24
CA PHE A 72 29.92 -1.92 -7.00
C PHE A 72 29.89 -1.72 -8.52
N LEU A 73 29.24 -0.66 -8.99
CA LEU A 73 29.08 -0.36 -10.41
C LEU A 73 28.96 1.15 -10.60
N LYS A 74 29.10 1.60 -11.85
CA LYS A 74 28.90 3.01 -12.22
C LYS A 74 27.76 3.08 -13.24
N LEU A 75 26.63 3.68 -12.85
CA LEU A 75 25.51 3.88 -13.77
C LEU A 75 25.77 5.09 -14.68
N PRO A 76 25.13 5.12 -15.87
CA PRO A 76 25.07 6.31 -16.71
C PRO A 76 24.56 7.52 -15.94
N GLU A 77 24.91 8.73 -16.39
CA GLU A 77 24.44 9.96 -15.76
C GLU A 77 22.91 10.03 -15.76
N SER A 78 22.35 10.59 -14.68
CA SER A 78 20.91 10.77 -14.58
C SER A 78 20.50 11.94 -15.48
N GLN A 79 19.69 11.67 -16.50
CA GLN A 79 19.06 12.71 -17.33
C GLN A 79 18.10 13.62 -16.53
N HIS A 80 17.71 13.22 -15.32
CA HIS A 80 16.99 14.09 -14.40
C HIS A 80 17.98 14.97 -13.61
N THR A 81 18.11 16.22 -14.04
CA THR A 81 18.78 17.31 -13.32
C THR A 81 17.78 17.99 -12.39
N GLY A 82 17.63 17.46 -11.19
CA GLY A 82 16.79 18.07 -10.15
C GLY A 82 16.63 17.18 -8.93
N ALA A 83 16.41 17.79 -7.77
CA ALA A 83 16.10 17.03 -6.56
C ALA A 83 14.92 16.09 -6.84
N LYS A 84 15.08 14.79 -6.58
CA LYS A 84 13.97 13.83 -6.56
C LYS A 84 12.91 14.42 -5.62
N LYS A 85 11.85 15.02 -6.16
CA LYS A 85 10.77 15.59 -5.35
C LYS A 85 10.15 14.40 -4.61
N GLY A 86 10.58 14.23 -3.36
CA GLY A 86 9.97 13.29 -2.44
C GLY A 86 8.47 13.54 -2.43
N THR A 87 7.72 12.51 -2.06
CA THR A 87 6.26 12.60 -2.06
C THR A 87 5.80 13.61 -1.02
N ARG A 88 5.64 14.88 -1.40
CA ARG A 88 5.21 15.93 -0.48
C ARG A 88 3.75 15.67 -0.12
N ARG A 89 3.48 15.57 1.18
CA ARG A 89 2.11 15.52 1.71
C ARG A 89 1.36 16.78 1.26
N GLN A 90 0.18 16.58 0.69
CA GLN A 90 -0.70 17.64 0.21
C GLN A 90 -1.91 17.69 1.13
N ILE A 91 -2.05 18.83 1.81
CA ILE A 91 -3.25 19.20 2.55
C ILE A 91 -3.73 20.48 1.89
N ALA A 92 -4.96 20.46 1.39
CA ALA A 92 -5.61 21.60 0.79
C ALA A 92 -6.74 22.09 1.71
N PRO A 93 -7.14 23.37 1.61
CA PRO A 93 -8.29 23.87 2.35
C PRO A 93 -9.55 23.04 2.08
N ALA A 94 -10.43 22.95 3.08
CA ALA A 94 -11.73 22.31 2.91
C ALA A 94 -12.57 23.08 1.87
N MET A 95 -13.47 22.35 1.22
CA MET A 95 -14.45 22.94 0.29
C MET A 95 -15.56 23.62 1.08
N GLU A 96 -15.87 24.88 0.76
CA GLU A 96 -16.91 25.67 1.43
C GLU A 96 -18.31 25.10 1.13
N ASP A 97 -18.64 24.87 -0.15
CA ASP A 97 -19.93 24.32 -0.59
C ASP A 97 -19.77 22.95 -1.27
N PRO A 98 -19.64 21.86 -0.49
CA PRO A 98 -19.46 20.55 -1.07
C PRO A 98 -20.74 20.03 -1.75
N PRO A 99 -20.63 19.37 -2.92
CA PRO A 99 -21.78 18.87 -3.66
C PRO A 99 -22.50 17.69 -2.97
N TRP A 100 -22.06 17.28 -1.78
CA TRP A 100 -22.67 16.27 -0.93
C TRP A 100 -23.24 16.84 0.37
N ALA A 101 -23.25 18.17 0.55
CA ALA A 101 -23.72 18.83 1.77
C ALA A 101 -25.15 18.42 2.15
N ASP A 102 -26.06 18.38 1.16
CA ASP A 102 -27.49 18.09 1.37
C ASP A 102 -27.79 16.60 1.54
N LEU A 103 -26.79 15.73 1.38
CA LEU A 103 -26.96 14.29 1.49
C LEU A 103 -26.96 13.88 2.97
N THR A 104 -28.15 13.76 3.56
CA THR A 104 -28.33 13.40 4.97
C THR A 104 -29.36 12.28 5.16
N GLY A 105 -29.42 11.71 6.37
CA GLY A 105 -30.39 10.67 6.72
C GLY A 105 -29.76 9.29 6.90
N SER A 106 -30.42 8.24 6.40
CA SER A 106 -29.96 6.84 6.52
C SER A 106 -29.51 6.30 5.17
N VAL A 107 -28.44 5.48 5.17
CA VAL A 107 -27.86 4.89 3.96
C VAL A 107 -28.89 4.14 3.11
N GLY A 108 -29.94 3.58 3.71
CA GLY A 108 -31.00 2.86 3.00
C GLY A 108 -31.67 3.68 1.87
N LYS A 109 -31.76 5.01 2.01
CA LYS A 109 -32.30 5.90 0.96
C LYS A 109 -31.39 6.03 -0.26
N PHE A 110 -30.13 5.66 -0.12
CA PHE A 110 -29.07 5.87 -1.08
C PHE A 110 -28.51 4.55 -1.66
N LEU A 111 -29.02 3.41 -1.19
CA LEU A 111 -28.66 2.10 -1.72
C LEU A 111 -29.26 1.87 -3.13
N PRO A 112 -28.59 1.07 -3.98
CA PRO A 112 -27.26 0.49 -3.76
C PRO A 112 -26.12 1.52 -3.92
N LEU A 113 -25.02 1.31 -3.18
CA LEU A 113 -23.80 2.11 -3.38
C LEU A 113 -23.03 1.61 -4.61
N GLY A 114 -22.62 2.52 -5.48
CA GLY A 114 -21.72 2.23 -6.59
C GLY A 114 -20.26 2.25 -6.13
N VAL A 115 -19.50 1.19 -6.38
CA VAL A 115 -18.06 1.13 -6.05
C VAL A 115 -17.25 1.01 -7.34
N GLU A 116 -16.33 1.95 -7.56
CA GLU A 116 -15.47 1.97 -8.73
C GLU A 116 -13.99 1.97 -8.35
N LEU A 117 -13.24 1.05 -8.95
CA LEU A 117 -11.78 1.09 -8.88
C LEU A 117 -11.25 2.29 -9.69
N VAL A 118 -10.34 3.05 -9.09
CA VAL A 118 -9.70 4.21 -9.71
C VAL A 118 -8.71 3.75 -10.78
N LYS A 119 -9.12 3.83 -12.05
CA LYS A 119 -8.32 3.42 -13.22
C LYS A 119 -7.88 4.59 -14.09
N SER A 120 -8.71 5.64 -14.21
CA SER A 120 -8.44 6.77 -15.11
C SER A 120 -7.68 7.92 -14.44
N ARG A 121 -7.07 8.80 -15.25
CA ARG A 121 -6.42 10.04 -14.76
C ARG A 121 -7.42 10.95 -14.06
N LYS A 122 -8.65 11.06 -14.59
CA LYS A 122 -9.74 11.85 -13.99
C LYS A 122 -10.13 11.30 -12.61
N GLN A 123 -10.34 9.99 -12.47
CA GLN A 123 -10.63 9.38 -11.17
C GLN A 123 -9.48 9.56 -10.16
N ARG A 124 -8.22 9.42 -10.60
CA ARG A 124 -7.05 9.70 -9.75
C ARG A 124 -7.02 11.14 -9.25
N GLN A 125 -7.36 12.10 -10.12
CA GLN A 125 -7.43 13.50 -9.74
C GLN A 125 -8.54 13.76 -8.73
N ILE A 126 -9.74 13.19 -8.93
CA ILE A 126 -10.85 13.28 -7.97
C ILE A 126 -10.44 12.68 -6.61
N PHE A 127 -9.88 11.47 -6.61
CA PHE A 127 -9.43 10.81 -5.38
C PHE A 127 -8.39 11.67 -4.63
N LYS A 128 -7.39 12.17 -5.37
CA LYS A 128 -6.34 13.04 -4.82
C LYS A 128 -6.93 14.29 -4.20
N ASP A 129 -7.84 14.97 -4.91
CA ASP A 129 -8.47 16.20 -4.45
C ASP A 129 -9.24 15.98 -3.14
N LEU A 130 -10.14 14.99 -3.13
CA LEU A 130 -10.95 14.63 -1.96
C LEU A 130 -10.09 14.30 -0.73
N VAL A 131 -9.07 13.45 -0.91
CA VAL A 131 -8.19 13.05 0.20
C VAL A 131 -7.34 14.23 0.67
N SER A 132 -6.88 15.09 -0.24
CA SER A 132 -6.06 16.25 0.14
C SER A 132 -6.85 17.29 0.93
N ARG A 133 -8.15 17.46 0.64
CA ARG A 133 -9.02 18.46 1.27
C ARG A 133 -9.72 17.98 2.54
N HIS A 134 -10.11 16.71 2.59
CA HIS A 134 -11.06 16.23 3.61
C HIS A 134 -10.51 15.11 4.50
N HIS A 135 -9.39 14.46 4.15
CA HIS A 135 -8.79 13.46 5.03
C HIS A 135 -7.74 14.11 5.93
N TYR A 136 -7.81 13.88 7.25
CA TYR A 136 -6.90 14.51 8.23
C TYR A 136 -5.39 14.24 7.94
N LEU A 137 -5.05 13.05 7.42
CA LEU A 137 -3.68 12.74 6.96
C LEU A 137 -3.27 13.36 5.61
N GLY A 138 -4.18 14.05 4.91
CA GLY A 138 -3.96 14.54 3.55
C GLY A 138 -3.57 13.45 2.55
N TYR A 139 -3.24 13.90 1.34
CA TYR A 139 -2.78 13.03 0.26
C TYR A 139 -1.26 12.97 0.22
N ALA A 140 -0.73 11.74 0.26
CA ALA A 140 0.64 11.44 -0.16
C ALA A 140 0.56 10.20 -1.06
N MET A 141 1.36 10.15 -2.12
CA MET A 141 1.50 8.94 -2.93
C MET A 141 1.97 7.81 -2.01
N PRO A 142 1.18 6.75 -1.82
CA PRO A 142 1.56 5.67 -0.94
C PRO A 142 2.67 4.84 -1.60
N PHE A 143 3.60 4.37 -0.79
CA PHE A 143 4.67 3.48 -1.23
C PHE A 143 4.18 2.02 -1.29
N GLY A 144 4.52 1.33 -2.37
CA GLY A 144 4.19 -0.07 -2.63
C GLY A 144 2.88 -0.27 -3.40
N ALA A 145 2.34 -1.48 -3.29
CA ALA A 145 1.05 -1.84 -3.89
C ALA A 145 -0.07 -0.97 -3.30
N ARG A 146 -1.03 -0.57 -4.15
CA ARG A 146 -2.19 0.23 -3.76
C ARG A 146 -3.38 0.02 -4.69
N LEU A 147 -4.57 -0.06 -4.11
CA LEU A 147 -5.83 0.11 -4.83
C LEU A 147 -6.61 1.27 -4.21
N GLN A 148 -7.28 2.04 -5.05
CA GLN A 148 -8.06 3.20 -4.66
C GLN A 148 -9.47 3.04 -5.22
N TYR A 149 -10.47 3.33 -4.41
CA TYR A 149 -11.88 3.20 -4.76
C TYR A 149 -12.57 4.54 -4.56
N LEU A 150 -13.44 4.89 -5.50
CA LEU A 150 -14.44 5.95 -5.34
C LEU A 150 -15.79 5.27 -5.11
N VAL A 151 -16.55 5.79 -4.16
CA VAL A 151 -17.87 5.26 -3.83
C VAL A 151 -18.93 6.33 -4.08
N TYR A 152 -19.98 5.91 -4.77
CA TYR A 152 -21.03 6.75 -5.31
C TYR A 152 -22.38 6.37 -4.71
N VAL A 153 -23.23 7.37 -4.51
CA VAL A 153 -24.69 7.18 -4.49
C VAL A 153 -25.23 7.51 -5.86
N SER A 154 -26.35 6.89 -6.24
CA SER A 154 -27.02 7.16 -7.53
C SER A 154 -28.22 8.10 -7.38
N ARG A 155 -28.75 8.26 -6.17
CA ARG A 155 -29.92 9.09 -5.84
C ARG A 155 -29.55 10.15 -4.80
N PRO A 156 -30.10 11.38 -4.86
CA PRO A 156 -30.96 11.90 -5.93
C PRO A 156 -30.23 12.09 -7.27
N ARG A 157 -28.90 12.18 -7.25
CA ARG A 157 -28.04 12.19 -8.43
C ARG A 157 -26.74 11.43 -8.16
N ARG A 158 -26.04 11.02 -9.22
CA ARG A 158 -24.74 10.38 -9.09
C ARG A 158 -23.74 11.32 -8.41
N GLN A 159 -23.28 10.95 -7.22
CA GLN A 159 -22.39 11.78 -6.42
C GLN A 159 -21.37 10.91 -5.69
N VAL A 160 -20.10 11.31 -5.69
CA VAL A 160 -19.07 10.69 -4.85
C VAL A 160 -19.38 11.02 -3.39
N VAL A 161 -19.51 10.00 -2.55
CA VAL A 161 -19.79 10.12 -1.11
C VAL A 161 -18.66 9.59 -0.24
N GLY A 162 -17.63 8.99 -0.83
CA GLY A 162 -16.46 8.56 -0.09
C GLY A 162 -15.41 7.95 -0.99
N CYS A 163 -14.25 7.68 -0.39
CA CYS A 163 -13.18 6.95 -1.05
C CYS A 163 -12.40 6.08 -0.06
N VAL A 164 -11.84 5.00 -0.57
CA VAL A 164 -11.09 4.02 0.21
C VAL A 164 -9.76 3.73 -0.47
N GLN A 165 -8.68 3.66 0.30
CA GLN A 165 -7.39 3.21 -0.18
C GLN A 165 -6.95 1.97 0.58
N PHE A 166 -6.52 0.97 -0.17
CA PHE A 166 -5.74 -0.14 0.33
C PHE A 166 -4.30 0.00 -0.15
N SER A 167 -3.35 -0.37 0.69
CA SER A 167 -1.93 -0.37 0.36
C SER A 167 -1.22 -1.55 0.98
N SER A 168 0.05 -1.75 0.59
CA SER A 168 0.93 -2.69 1.28
C SER A 168 0.93 -2.44 2.81
N PRO A 169 0.97 -3.51 3.62
CA PRO A 169 0.92 -3.42 5.07
C PRO A 169 2.24 -2.94 5.66
N ALA A 170 2.23 -2.63 6.96
CA ALA A 170 3.47 -2.36 7.68
C ALA A 170 4.32 -3.64 7.78
N TRP A 171 5.64 -3.51 7.59
CA TRP A 171 6.56 -4.65 7.63
C TRP A 171 6.47 -5.39 8.97
N ARG A 172 6.58 -4.66 10.08
CA ARG A 172 6.45 -5.20 11.44
C ARG A 172 5.21 -4.67 12.13
N MET A 173 4.43 -5.57 12.72
CA MET A 173 3.25 -5.22 13.50
C MET A 173 3.07 -6.27 14.61
N LYS A 174 3.68 -6.02 15.78
CA LYS A 174 3.80 -7.03 16.85
C LYS A 174 2.45 -7.65 17.27
N VAL A 175 1.37 -6.86 17.34
CA VAL A 175 0.04 -7.39 17.71
C VAL A 175 -0.57 -8.29 16.64
N ARG A 176 -0.39 -7.94 15.36
CA ARG A 176 -0.80 -8.77 14.22
C ARG A 176 0.01 -10.06 14.16
N ASP A 177 1.34 -9.93 14.21
CA ASP A 177 2.24 -11.07 14.09
C ASP A 177 1.98 -12.09 15.22
N ARG A 178 1.77 -11.62 16.47
CA ARG A 178 1.36 -12.48 17.59
C ARG A 178 -0.01 -13.13 17.40
N TRP A 179 -1.00 -12.40 16.89
CA TRP A 179 -2.34 -12.94 16.67
C TRP A 179 -2.34 -14.03 15.58
N ILE A 180 -1.57 -13.84 14.51
CA ILE A 180 -1.41 -14.86 13.47
C ILE A 180 -0.58 -16.03 14.01
N GLY A 181 0.43 -15.76 14.84
CA GLY A 181 1.44 -16.73 15.28
C GLY A 181 2.66 -16.77 14.37
N TRP A 182 3.06 -15.61 13.84
CA TRP A 182 4.22 -15.48 12.98
C TRP A 182 5.48 -15.10 13.75
N ASP A 183 6.58 -15.74 13.36
CA ASP A 183 7.94 -15.27 13.61
C ASP A 183 8.41 -14.34 12.47
N ASP A 184 9.70 -13.99 12.48
CA ASP A 184 10.28 -13.11 11.47
C ASP A 184 10.31 -13.73 10.06
N GLY A 185 10.55 -15.05 9.96
CA GLY A 185 10.62 -15.77 8.69
C GLY A 185 9.25 -16.00 8.06
N ALA A 186 8.26 -16.42 8.85
CA ALA A 186 6.88 -16.58 8.42
C ALA A 186 6.27 -15.26 7.96
N ARG A 187 6.58 -14.16 8.65
CA ARG A 187 6.18 -12.82 8.23
C ARG A 187 6.79 -12.42 6.88
N GLU A 188 8.07 -12.69 6.66
CA GLU A 188 8.72 -12.39 5.37
C GLU A 188 8.00 -13.09 4.20
N ARG A 189 7.57 -14.34 4.40
CA ARG A 189 6.83 -15.12 3.39
C ARG A 189 5.36 -14.72 3.25
N GLY A 190 4.68 -14.44 4.36
CA GLY A 190 3.22 -14.27 4.42
C GLY A 190 2.71 -12.84 4.36
N LEU A 191 3.57 -11.83 4.43
CA LEU A 191 3.12 -10.43 4.49
C LEU A 191 2.37 -9.99 3.22
N GLN A 192 2.64 -10.59 2.06
CA GLN A 192 2.02 -10.21 0.79
C GLN A 192 0.51 -10.54 0.75
N GLN A 193 0.05 -11.48 1.58
CA GLN A 193 -1.36 -11.86 1.73
C GLN A 193 -2.13 -10.90 2.66
N ILE A 194 -1.47 -9.88 3.22
CA ILE A 194 -2.08 -8.87 4.06
C ILE A 194 -2.15 -7.54 3.31
N VAL A 195 -3.27 -6.83 3.41
CA VAL A 195 -3.45 -5.49 2.84
C VAL A 195 -3.87 -4.51 3.92
N ASN A 196 -3.35 -3.29 3.89
CA ASN A 196 -3.69 -2.26 4.86
C ASN A 196 -4.71 -1.28 4.27
N ASN A 197 -5.84 -1.09 4.96
CA ASN A 197 -6.74 0.03 4.67
C ASN A 197 -6.09 1.32 5.19
N SER A 198 -5.41 2.03 4.28
CA SER A 198 -4.58 3.18 4.62
C SER A 198 -5.32 4.51 4.56
N ARG A 199 -6.47 4.59 3.87
CA ARG A 199 -7.37 5.75 3.87
C ARG A 199 -8.81 5.27 3.83
N LEU A 200 -9.63 5.84 4.70
CA LEU A 200 -11.08 5.75 4.65
C LEU A 200 -11.61 7.17 4.78
N LEU A 201 -12.30 7.65 3.76
CA LEU A 201 -12.92 8.96 3.74
C LEU A 201 -14.41 8.80 3.43
N VAL A 202 -15.24 9.34 4.31
CA VAL A 202 -16.69 9.40 4.16
C VAL A 202 -17.06 10.88 4.21
N LEU A 203 -17.77 11.34 3.18
CA LEU A 203 -17.95 12.77 2.92
C LEU A 203 -19.25 13.30 3.54
N PRO A 204 -20.45 12.75 3.24
CA PRO A 204 -21.69 13.24 3.83
C PRO A 204 -22.00 12.60 5.19
N ARG A 205 -22.83 13.30 5.98
CA ARG A 205 -23.34 12.82 7.28
C ARG A 205 -24.56 11.91 7.08
N ILE A 206 -24.35 10.76 6.45
CA ILE A 206 -25.37 9.71 6.30
C ILE A 206 -25.11 8.60 7.32
N ARG A 207 -26.13 8.28 8.13
CA ARG A 207 -26.06 7.17 9.11
C ARG A 207 -25.76 5.85 8.41
N ASN A 208 -24.84 5.09 8.98
CA ASN A 208 -24.38 3.78 8.50
C ASN A 208 -23.68 3.78 7.12
N LEU A 209 -23.39 4.95 6.54
CA LEU A 209 -22.70 5.03 5.25
C LEU A 209 -21.28 4.47 5.34
N ALA A 210 -20.53 4.80 6.39
CA ALA A 210 -19.14 4.38 6.54
C ALA A 210 -18.97 2.85 6.54
N SER A 211 -19.77 2.13 7.34
CA SER A 211 -19.74 0.67 7.40
C SER A 211 -20.27 0.04 6.12
N SER A 212 -21.36 0.57 5.55
CA SER A 212 -21.92 0.06 4.28
C SER A 212 -20.92 0.18 3.12
N LEU A 213 -20.29 1.35 3.00
CA LEU A 213 -19.25 1.63 2.03
C LEU A 213 -18.07 0.68 2.20
N LEU A 214 -17.60 0.49 3.43
CA LEU A 214 -16.49 -0.42 3.74
C LEU A 214 -16.83 -1.87 3.36
N CYS A 215 -18.03 -2.34 3.72
CA CYS A 215 -18.50 -3.69 3.35
C CYS A 215 -18.56 -3.88 1.82
N CYS A 216 -19.11 -2.92 1.07
CA CYS A 216 -19.17 -3.00 -0.40
C CYS A 216 -17.76 -3.09 -1.03
N VAL A 217 -16.80 -2.31 -0.52
CA VAL A 217 -15.43 -2.33 -1.05
C VAL A 217 -14.69 -3.61 -0.66
N LEU A 218 -14.85 -4.10 0.58
CA LEU A 218 -14.26 -5.36 1.03
C LEU A 218 -14.75 -6.57 0.22
N GLY A 219 -16.01 -6.56 -0.22
CA GLY A 219 -16.58 -7.61 -1.07
C GLY A 219 -15.91 -7.73 -2.45
N ARG A 220 -15.24 -6.66 -2.94
CA ARG A 220 -14.55 -6.64 -4.23
C ARG A 220 -13.03 -6.76 -4.11
N LEU A 221 -12.49 -6.29 -2.98
CA LEU A 221 -11.05 -6.08 -2.77
C LEU A 221 -10.20 -7.30 -3.13
N ARG A 222 -10.63 -8.50 -2.75
CA ARG A 222 -9.85 -9.73 -2.96
C ARG A 222 -9.64 -10.01 -4.45
N GLU A 223 -10.70 -9.91 -5.24
CA GLU A 223 -10.66 -10.14 -6.68
C GLU A 223 -9.86 -9.05 -7.38
N ASP A 224 -10.17 -7.78 -7.08
CA ASP A 224 -9.49 -6.62 -7.67
C ASP A 224 -7.98 -6.65 -7.37
N TRP A 225 -7.57 -7.07 -6.16
CA TRP A 225 -6.16 -7.19 -5.77
C TRP A 225 -5.46 -8.34 -6.50
N ARG A 226 -6.13 -9.49 -6.63
CA ARG A 226 -5.60 -10.64 -7.37
C ARG A 226 -5.44 -10.32 -8.85
N GLU A 227 -6.43 -9.69 -9.47
CA GLU A 227 -6.37 -9.26 -10.87
C GLU A 227 -5.22 -8.26 -11.09
N HIS A 228 -5.05 -7.30 -10.18
CA HIS A 228 -4.06 -6.24 -10.38
C HIS A 228 -2.62 -6.66 -10.04
N TYR A 229 -2.44 -7.43 -8.95
CA TYR A 229 -1.12 -7.75 -8.39
C TYR A 229 -0.70 -9.22 -8.53
N GLY A 230 -1.62 -10.11 -8.92
CA GLY A 230 -1.35 -11.56 -8.97
C GLY A 230 -1.20 -12.20 -7.59
N VAL A 231 -1.63 -11.52 -6.53
CA VAL A 231 -1.56 -12.00 -5.14
C VAL A 231 -2.96 -12.09 -4.58
N ASP A 232 -3.28 -13.18 -3.90
CA ASP A 232 -4.57 -13.35 -3.23
C ASP A 232 -4.50 -12.83 -1.78
N PRO A 233 -5.14 -11.70 -1.42
CA PRO A 233 -5.11 -11.19 -0.06
C PRO A 233 -6.10 -11.97 0.83
N TRP A 234 -5.66 -12.36 2.02
CA TRP A 234 -6.45 -13.13 2.98
C TRP A 234 -6.87 -12.31 4.19
N LEU A 235 -6.19 -11.20 4.46
CA LEU A 235 -6.43 -10.36 5.63
C LEU A 235 -6.31 -8.88 5.28
N VAL A 236 -7.26 -8.09 5.78
CA VAL A 236 -7.16 -6.63 5.81
C VAL A 236 -6.74 -6.20 7.20
N GLU A 237 -5.80 -5.27 7.32
CA GLU A 237 -5.50 -4.56 8.56
C GLU A 237 -5.84 -3.06 8.42
N THR A 238 -6.17 -2.42 9.53
CA THR A 238 -6.29 -0.96 9.60
C THR A 238 -5.71 -0.44 10.91
N LEU A 239 -5.32 0.83 10.91
CA LEU A 239 -4.72 1.52 12.04
C LEU A 239 -5.58 2.73 12.40
N VAL A 240 -6.35 2.61 13.48
CA VAL A 240 -7.27 3.65 13.94
C VAL A 240 -6.58 4.47 15.02
N ASP A 241 -6.40 5.75 14.75
CA ASP A 241 -5.99 6.74 15.74
C ASP A 241 -7.12 6.93 16.76
N ARG A 242 -6.86 6.53 18.01
CA ARG A 242 -7.86 6.51 19.09
C ARG A 242 -8.21 7.88 19.62
N GLU A 243 -7.28 8.83 19.56
CA GLU A 243 -7.51 10.19 20.02
C GLU A 243 -8.49 10.92 19.11
N ARG A 244 -8.53 10.53 17.82
CA ARG A 244 -9.44 11.11 16.82
C ARG A 244 -10.70 10.30 16.58
N PHE A 245 -10.61 8.97 16.63
CA PHE A 245 -11.69 8.10 16.17
C PHE A 245 -11.89 6.88 17.06
N HIS A 246 -13.16 6.61 17.40
CA HIS A 246 -13.57 5.37 18.05
C HIS A 246 -13.42 4.10 17.16
N GLY A 247 -13.35 4.28 15.83
CA GLY A 247 -13.31 3.16 14.87
C GLY A 247 -14.64 2.42 14.72
N GLY A 248 -15.77 3.05 15.07
CA GLY A 248 -17.09 2.41 15.08
C GLY A 248 -17.50 1.77 13.75
N CYS A 249 -17.13 2.37 12.61
CA CYS A 249 -17.43 1.80 11.29
C CYS A 249 -16.74 0.44 11.07
N TYR A 250 -15.50 0.28 11.50
CA TYR A 250 -14.79 -0.99 11.40
C TYR A 250 -15.42 -2.06 12.28
N ARG A 251 -15.84 -1.68 13.50
CA ARG A 251 -16.56 -2.60 14.42
C ARG A 251 -17.88 -3.07 13.83
N ALA A 252 -18.66 -2.13 13.28
CA ALA A 252 -19.91 -2.42 12.60
C ALA A 252 -19.73 -3.28 11.32
N SER A 253 -18.52 -3.29 10.75
CA SER A 253 -18.14 -4.16 9.62
C SER A 253 -17.38 -5.41 10.07
N ASN A 254 -17.53 -5.86 11.33
CA ASN A 254 -16.95 -7.10 11.88
C ASN A 254 -15.41 -7.15 11.88
N PHE A 255 -14.72 -6.02 12.00
CA PHE A 255 -13.28 -6.03 12.25
C PHE A 255 -12.98 -6.49 13.67
N ILE A 256 -11.97 -7.34 13.81
CA ILE A 256 -11.44 -7.87 15.06
C ILE A 256 -10.38 -6.90 15.60
N VAL A 257 -10.50 -6.49 16.87
CA VAL A 257 -9.46 -5.67 17.53
C VAL A 257 -8.33 -6.57 18.00
N LEU A 258 -7.10 -6.24 17.62
CA LEU A 258 -5.91 -6.99 18.02
C LEU A 258 -5.11 -6.35 19.16
N GLY A 259 -5.32 -5.06 19.40
CA GLY A 259 -4.58 -4.28 20.40
C GLY A 259 -4.03 -3.00 19.82
N GLU A 260 -2.87 -2.58 20.32
CA GLU A 260 -2.29 -1.25 20.05
C GLU A 260 -0.91 -1.30 19.41
N THR A 261 -0.61 -0.29 18.60
CA THR A 261 0.76 -0.04 18.13
C THR A 261 1.60 0.52 19.26
N SER A 262 2.91 0.26 19.23
CA SER A 262 3.84 0.84 20.22
C SER A 262 4.26 2.29 19.88
N GLY A 263 3.46 3.04 19.12
CA GLY A 263 3.78 4.42 18.70
C GLY A 263 5.01 4.58 17.80
N ARG A 264 5.26 3.62 16.89
CA ARG A 264 6.40 3.67 15.95
C ARG A 264 5.94 3.85 14.50
N GLY A 265 6.65 4.69 13.75
CA GLY A 265 6.40 4.94 12.34
C GLY A 265 6.82 3.80 11.42
N ARG A 266 6.24 3.72 10.22
CA ARG A 266 6.52 2.70 9.19
C ARG A 266 8.00 2.64 8.74
N MET A 267 8.74 3.73 8.91
CA MET A 267 10.14 3.91 8.49
C MET A 267 11.12 4.02 9.67
N ASP A 268 10.69 3.72 10.90
CA ASP A 268 11.58 3.78 12.07
C ASP A 268 12.60 2.63 12.01
N ARG A 269 13.79 2.94 11.47
CA ARG A 269 14.95 2.04 11.42
C ARG A 269 15.81 2.15 12.68
N PHE A 270 15.61 3.18 13.50
CA PHE A 270 16.52 3.54 14.60
C PHE A 270 15.90 3.33 15.98
N HIS A 271 14.73 2.69 16.07
CA HIS A 271 14.01 2.45 17.32
C HIS A 271 13.65 3.74 18.09
N GLN A 272 13.58 4.87 17.40
CA GLN A 272 13.32 6.17 18.01
C GLN A 272 11.82 6.45 17.97
N ARG A 273 11.24 6.75 19.14
CA ARG A 273 9.84 7.15 19.30
C ARG A 273 9.62 8.53 18.67
N HIS A 274 9.50 8.60 17.35
CA HIS A 274 9.14 9.83 16.66
C HIS A 274 7.62 10.06 16.74
N GLY A 275 7.14 10.51 17.90
CA GLY A 275 5.84 11.19 18.08
C GLY A 275 4.61 10.54 17.42
N ALA A 276 4.62 9.22 17.17
CA ALA A 276 3.52 8.55 16.50
C ALA A 276 2.48 8.15 17.54
N GLU A 277 1.30 8.77 17.44
CA GLU A 277 0.11 8.47 18.23
C GLU A 277 -0.15 6.95 18.25
N VAL A 278 -0.49 6.41 19.43
CA VAL A 278 -0.83 5.01 19.62
C VAL A 278 -2.10 4.69 18.83
N LYS A 279 -2.04 3.66 17.97
CA LYS A 279 -3.16 3.29 17.09
C LYS A 279 -3.74 1.95 17.50
N THR A 280 -5.07 1.84 17.44
CA THR A 280 -5.73 0.54 17.47
C THR A 280 -5.44 -0.20 16.18
N VAL A 281 -4.93 -1.42 16.30
CA VAL A 281 -4.83 -2.35 15.18
C VAL A 281 -6.11 -3.16 15.13
N MET A 282 -6.80 -3.11 14.01
CA MET A 282 -7.97 -3.93 13.73
C MET A 282 -7.75 -4.72 12.44
N VAL A 283 -8.31 -5.92 12.36
CA VAL A 283 -8.18 -6.79 11.19
C VAL A 283 -9.52 -7.34 10.72
N TYR A 284 -9.64 -7.61 9.44
CA TYR A 284 -10.81 -8.23 8.82
C TYR A 284 -10.37 -9.41 7.93
N PRO A 285 -10.80 -10.65 8.23
CA PRO A 285 -10.56 -11.81 7.37
C PRO A 285 -11.29 -11.71 6.03
N LEU A 286 -10.56 -11.76 4.91
CA LEU A 286 -11.15 -11.85 3.56
C LEU A 286 -11.50 -13.30 3.18
N VAL A 287 -10.99 -14.27 3.96
CA VAL A 287 -11.24 -15.71 3.77
C VAL A 287 -11.54 -16.38 5.12
N LYS A 288 -12.27 -17.49 5.08
CA LYS A 288 -12.53 -18.30 6.29
C LYS A 288 -11.22 -18.80 6.89
N HIS A 289 -11.08 -18.65 8.21
CA HIS A 289 -9.90 -19.03 8.98
C HIS A 289 -8.60 -18.37 8.49
N ALA A 290 -8.64 -17.10 8.09
CA ALA A 290 -7.48 -16.37 7.55
C ALA A 290 -6.22 -16.50 8.42
N ALA A 291 -6.31 -16.33 9.75
CA ALA A 291 -5.15 -16.46 10.65
C ALA A 291 -4.51 -17.85 10.59
N ARG A 292 -5.32 -18.90 10.62
CA ARG A 292 -4.86 -20.29 10.53
C ARG A 292 -4.20 -20.55 9.17
N ARG A 293 -4.84 -20.13 8.07
CA ARG A 293 -4.27 -20.28 6.72
C ARG A 293 -2.93 -19.56 6.60
N LEU A 294 -2.84 -18.32 7.09
CA LEU A 294 -1.59 -17.54 7.11
C LEU A 294 -0.50 -18.20 7.94
N ARG A 295 -0.87 -18.86 9.05
CA ARG A 295 0.05 -19.65 9.87
C ARG A 295 0.47 -20.94 9.19
N GLU A 296 -0.42 -21.68 8.57
CA GLU A 296 -0.08 -22.98 7.94
C GLU A 296 0.70 -22.81 6.64
N ALA A 297 0.34 -21.80 5.83
CA ALA A 297 1.01 -21.57 4.54
C ALA A 297 2.45 -21.05 4.70
N HIS A 298 2.76 -20.42 5.84
CA HIS A 298 4.01 -19.69 6.03
C HIS A 298 4.69 -19.94 7.37
N GLY A 299 4.04 -20.60 8.31
CA GLY A 299 4.60 -20.97 9.61
C GLY A 299 5.66 -22.03 9.45
N GLY A 300 6.76 -21.82 10.17
CA GLY A 300 7.70 -22.87 10.56
C GLY A 300 7.48 -23.14 12.04
#